data_AF-A0A9E0NDG2-F1
#
_entry.id   AF-A0A9E0NDG2-F1
#
_cell.length_a   1.000
_cell.length_b   1.000
_cell.length_c   1.000
_cell.angle_alpha   90.00
_cell.angle_beta   90.00
_cell.angle_gamma   90.00
#
_symmetry.space_group_name_H-M   'P 1'
#
loop_
_entity.id
_entity.type
_entity.pdbx_description
1 polymer ?
#
loop_
_entity_poly.entity_id
_entity_poly.type
_entity_poly.pdbx_seq_one_letter_code
_entity_poly.pdbx_strand_id
1 'polypeptide(L)'
;MNSIHCLLISLACFASHSCIQNSKSAKDEFEHQNKITKFDAGHFKYDSLTIPKFFQSLIENHLNDFFLIDSSAFYRLCNKNDLVRTDSINITRFFTIKLLHHLFTCNSASNCSVGEILDIPYYWHWITPNPRYEIKFVRSSQSLSSTKASVEFPNYRSFADVDRTPYLFLRDLVEEMPKYFSAACDTFSTFGWCSEREMAFVALAKLLNIDGKVVAEGNHSWSEFCVPMKSPDGTLHFIVKVDNTFNMFDWAIIEEPEIEDWKNHFGNSERAKWYNQKAHSNNELNRISSHLVSSVAAQRIENKVVKFLNKKLQQY
;
A
#
# COMPACT_ATOMS: atom_id res chain seq x y z
N MET A 1 34.71 57.01 -38.15
CA MET A 1 34.23 58.40 -38.37
C MET A 1 32.90 58.31 -39.11
N ASN A 2 31.81 58.74 -38.43
CA ASN A 2 30.55 59.38 -38.89
C ASN A 2 29.80 58.75 -40.09
N SER A 3 28.48 58.49 -40.14
CA SER A 3 27.25 58.95 -39.44
C SER A 3 26.14 57.91 -39.71
N ILE A 4 25.25 57.49 -38.79
CA ILE A 4 24.00 58.11 -38.28
C ILE A 4 22.85 58.32 -39.30
N HIS A 5 21.77 57.54 -39.06
CA HIS A 5 20.30 57.74 -39.23
C HIS A 5 19.61 57.76 -40.61
N CYS A 6 18.58 56.90 -40.76
CA CYS A 6 17.17 57.34 -40.71
C CYS A 6 16.18 56.16 -40.63
N LEU A 7 15.31 56.21 -39.62
CA LEU A 7 14.04 55.50 -39.49
C LEU A 7 13.04 56.06 -40.51
N LEU A 8 12.16 55.22 -41.07
CA LEU A 8 10.85 55.68 -41.54
C LEU A 8 9.76 54.68 -41.13
N ILE A 9 8.86 55.23 -40.33
CA ILE A 9 7.62 54.68 -39.80
C ILE A 9 6.55 54.77 -40.89
N SER A 10 5.67 53.78 -41.00
CA SER A 10 4.36 53.97 -41.62
C SER A 10 3.31 53.21 -40.82
N LEU A 11 2.36 53.99 -40.30
CA LEU A 11 1.23 53.58 -39.49
C LEU A 11 -0.03 54.21 -40.12
N ALA A 12 -1.15 53.46 -40.07
CA ALA A 12 -2.55 53.93 -40.10
C ALA A 12 -3.13 54.39 -41.46
N CYS A 13 -4.41 54.18 -41.82
CA CYS A 13 -5.59 53.55 -41.19
C CYS A 13 -6.78 53.52 -42.20
N PHE A 14 -7.88 52.89 -41.75
CA PHE A 14 -9.30 52.96 -42.19
C PHE A 14 -9.75 51.91 -43.24
N ALA A 15 -10.51 50.86 -42.86
CA ALA A 15 -11.94 50.80 -42.44
C ALA A 15 -12.90 51.16 -43.61
N SER A 16 -14.01 50.48 -43.91
CA SER A 16 -14.90 49.60 -43.14
C SER A 16 -16.00 48.99 -44.04
N HIS A 17 -16.51 47.81 -43.63
CA HIS A 17 -17.92 47.33 -43.68
C HIS A 17 -18.58 46.88 -45.01
N SER A 18 -19.00 45.60 -45.04
CA SER A 18 -20.42 45.26 -44.99
C SER A 18 -20.64 43.83 -44.46
N CYS A 19 -21.58 43.69 -43.53
CA CYS A 19 -22.03 42.46 -42.87
C CYS A 19 -23.06 41.72 -43.72
N ILE A 20 -23.03 40.38 -43.74
CA ILE A 20 -24.25 39.56 -43.72
C ILE A 20 -24.03 38.39 -42.76
N GLN A 21 -24.83 38.39 -41.69
CA GLN A 21 -24.98 37.32 -40.72
C GLN A 21 -25.72 36.14 -41.36
N ASN A 22 -25.24 34.93 -41.11
CA ASN A 22 -26.12 33.77 -41.04
C ASN A 22 -25.65 32.85 -39.92
N SER A 23 -26.14 33.15 -38.71
CA SER A 23 -25.98 32.33 -37.52
C SER A 23 -26.86 31.08 -37.66
N LYS A 24 -26.26 29.99 -38.14
CA LYS A 24 -26.69 28.64 -37.74
C LYS A 24 -25.78 28.17 -36.61
N SER A 25 -26.42 27.58 -35.62
CA SER A 25 -25.94 27.34 -34.26
C SER A 25 -24.59 26.64 -34.19
N ALA A 26 -23.56 27.38 -33.77
CA ALA A 26 -22.36 26.84 -33.13
C ALA A 26 -22.64 26.24 -31.73
N LYS A 27 -23.86 25.74 -31.51
CA LYS A 27 -24.31 25.06 -30.29
C LYS A 27 -24.51 23.55 -30.51
N ASP A 28 -24.55 23.07 -31.75
CA ASP A 28 -24.80 21.65 -32.03
C ASP A 28 -23.52 20.84 -32.36
N GLU A 29 -22.35 21.48 -32.46
CA GLU A 29 -21.06 20.80 -32.72
C GLU A 29 -20.15 20.67 -31.48
N PHE A 30 -20.56 21.19 -30.32
CA PHE A 30 -19.81 21.07 -29.05
C PHE A 30 -20.38 20.03 -28.07
N GLU A 31 -21.35 19.22 -28.49
CA GLU A 31 -22.04 18.24 -27.63
C GLU A 31 -21.68 16.77 -27.94
N HIS A 32 -20.66 16.49 -28.76
CA HIS A 32 -20.40 15.10 -29.22
C HIS A 32 -18.99 14.53 -29.02
N GLN A 33 -18.15 15.10 -28.14
CA GLN A 33 -16.84 14.51 -27.82
C GLN A 33 -16.43 14.50 -26.34
N ASN A 34 -17.39 14.51 -25.40
CA ASN A 34 -17.11 14.15 -24.00
C ASN A 34 -17.92 12.91 -23.58
N LYS A 35 -17.77 11.80 -24.32
CA LYS A 35 -17.97 10.50 -23.69
C LYS A 35 -16.72 10.26 -22.84
N ILE A 36 -16.78 10.72 -21.59
CA ILE A 36 -15.88 10.24 -20.54
C ILE A 36 -16.09 8.72 -20.53
N THR A 37 -15.18 7.98 -21.15
CA THR A 37 -15.12 6.53 -21.02
C THR A 37 -14.81 6.28 -19.57
N LYS A 38 -15.84 5.89 -18.80
CA LYS A 38 -15.70 5.48 -17.41
C LYS A 38 -14.59 4.43 -17.35
N PHE A 39 -13.50 4.76 -16.68
CA PHE A 39 -12.39 3.84 -16.49
C PHE A 39 -12.79 2.89 -15.37
N ASP A 40 -13.03 1.62 -15.71
CA ASP A 40 -13.28 0.56 -14.74
C ASP A 40 -12.04 -0.35 -14.71
N ALA A 41 -11.49 -0.57 -13.51
CA ALA A 41 -10.37 -1.47 -13.29
C ALA A 41 -10.75 -2.90 -13.69
N GLY A 42 -9.80 -3.57 -14.34
CA GLY A 42 -9.98 -4.94 -14.81
C GLY A 42 -10.15 -5.92 -13.65
N HIS A 43 -10.90 -7.00 -13.87
CA HIS A 43 -10.98 -8.13 -12.94
C HIS A 43 -10.07 -9.26 -13.42
N PHE A 44 -9.17 -9.70 -12.56
CA PHE A 44 -8.21 -10.76 -12.85
C PHE A 44 -8.57 -12.05 -12.12
N LYS A 45 -8.21 -13.18 -12.72
CA LYS A 45 -8.29 -14.49 -12.10
C LYS A 45 -6.89 -14.94 -11.75
N TYR A 46 -6.78 -15.56 -10.58
CA TYR A 46 -5.53 -16.11 -10.08
C TYR A 46 -5.71 -17.61 -9.97
N ASP A 47 -4.80 -18.36 -10.58
CA ASP A 47 -4.66 -19.78 -10.28
C ASP A 47 -4.20 -19.95 -8.82
N SER A 48 -4.19 -21.19 -8.33
CA SER A 48 -3.67 -21.47 -6.99
C SER A 48 -2.18 -21.12 -6.91
N LEU A 49 -1.89 -19.91 -6.41
CA LEU A 49 -0.54 -19.35 -6.26
C LEU A 49 -0.11 -19.41 -4.81
N THR A 50 1.19 -19.41 -4.55
CA THR A 50 1.68 -19.20 -3.18
C THR A 50 1.44 -17.75 -2.74
N ILE A 51 1.42 -17.46 -1.43
CA ILE A 51 1.19 -16.09 -0.92
C ILE A 51 2.06 -15.05 -1.66
N PRO A 52 3.40 -15.20 -1.79
CA PRO A 52 4.20 -14.20 -2.48
C PRO A 52 3.84 -14.05 -3.96
N LYS A 53 3.63 -15.18 -4.67
CA LYS A 53 3.25 -15.15 -6.08
C LYS A 53 1.89 -14.51 -6.31
N PHE A 54 0.92 -14.75 -5.42
CA PHE A 54 -0.38 -14.11 -5.47
C PHE A 54 -0.26 -12.59 -5.34
N PHE A 55 0.43 -12.09 -4.31
CA PHE A 55 0.59 -10.64 -4.13
C PHE A 55 1.45 -10.02 -5.25
N GLN A 56 2.46 -10.73 -5.76
CA GLN A 56 3.22 -10.29 -6.93
C GLN A 56 2.30 -10.11 -8.14
N SER A 57 1.51 -11.11 -8.50
CA SER A 57 0.58 -11.03 -9.63
C SER A 57 -0.52 -9.98 -9.42
N LEU A 58 -1.02 -9.82 -8.18
CA LEU A 58 -1.99 -8.77 -7.85
C LEU A 58 -1.42 -7.38 -8.12
N ILE A 59 -0.16 -7.14 -7.73
CA ILE A 59 0.54 -5.87 -7.95
C ILE A 59 0.81 -5.66 -9.44
N GLU A 60 1.32 -6.66 -10.15
CA GLU A 60 1.61 -6.58 -11.58
C GLU A 60 0.34 -6.28 -12.39
N ASN A 61 -0.78 -6.95 -12.08
CA ASN A 61 -2.04 -6.76 -12.79
C ASN A 61 -2.65 -5.35 -12.59
N HIS A 62 -2.50 -4.78 -11.39
CA HIS A 62 -3.10 -3.48 -11.04
C HIS A 62 -2.11 -2.31 -11.00
N LEU A 63 -0.86 -2.51 -11.43
CA LEU A 63 0.17 -1.48 -11.38
C LEU A 63 -0.29 -0.20 -12.12
N ASN A 64 -0.87 -0.37 -13.30
CA ASN A 64 -1.38 0.75 -14.10
C ASN A 64 -2.59 1.44 -13.47
N ASP A 65 -3.51 0.68 -12.87
CA ASP A 65 -4.67 1.24 -12.17
C ASP A 65 -4.21 2.11 -10.99
N PHE A 66 -3.25 1.61 -10.20
CA PHE A 66 -2.65 2.35 -9.09
C PHE A 66 -1.83 3.55 -9.57
N PHE A 67 -1.14 3.42 -10.70
CA PHE A 67 -0.44 4.54 -11.32
C PHE A 67 -1.41 5.68 -11.67
N LEU A 68 -2.57 5.36 -12.25
CA LEU A 68 -3.55 6.38 -12.62
C LEU A 68 -4.08 7.16 -11.39
N ILE A 69 -4.35 6.47 -10.28
CA ILE A 69 -4.89 7.11 -9.07
C ILE A 69 -3.85 7.88 -8.25
N ASP A 70 -2.57 7.49 -8.26
CA ASP A 70 -1.55 8.09 -7.36
C ASP A 70 -0.25 8.52 -8.07
N SER A 71 -0.29 8.67 -9.40
CA SER A 71 0.82 9.24 -10.19
C SER A 71 1.25 10.62 -9.69
N SER A 72 0.35 11.40 -9.09
CA SER A 72 0.68 12.71 -8.56
C SER A 72 1.73 12.64 -7.43
N ALA A 73 1.63 11.66 -6.53
CA ALA A 73 2.61 11.48 -5.46
C ALA A 73 3.96 11.01 -6.01
N PHE A 74 3.92 10.05 -6.94
CA PHE A 74 5.11 9.57 -7.63
C PHE A 74 5.82 10.71 -8.39
N TYR A 75 5.10 11.52 -9.16
CA TYR A 75 5.67 12.64 -9.89
C TYR A 75 6.24 13.70 -8.95
N ARG A 76 5.58 14.02 -7.83
CA ARG A 76 6.16 14.92 -6.82
C ARG A 76 7.49 14.39 -6.28
N LEU A 77 7.57 13.09 -5.96
CA LEU A 77 8.82 12.44 -5.54
C LEU A 77 9.89 12.55 -6.63
N CYS A 78 9.55 12.25 -7.89
CA CYS A 78 10.51 12.33 -8.98
C CYS A 78 10.98 13.76 -9.26
N ASN A 79 10.10 14.75 -9.20
CA ASN A 79 10.44 16.15 -9.46
C ASN A 79 11.37 16.70 -8.39
N LYS A 80 11.09 16.37 -7.12
CA LYS A 80 11.86 16.84 -5.97
C LYS A 80 13.29 16.31 -5.96
N ASN A 81 13.51 15.09 -6.44
CA ASN A 81 14.79 14.38 -6.31
C ASN A 81 15.42 14.01 -7.67
N ASP A 82 14.98 14.67 -8.75
CA ASP A 82 15.42 14.44 -10.13
C ASP A 82 15.47 12.94 -10.53
N LEU A 83 14.37 12.22 -10.29
CA LEU A 83 14.26 10.81 -10.67
C LEU A 83 13.71 10.65 -12.09
N VAL A 84 14.15 9.59 -12.78
CA VAL A 84 13.66 9.24 -14.11
C VAL A 84 12.21 8.72 -14.00
N ARG A 85 11.24 9.55 -14.39
CA ARG A 85 9.79 9.28 -14.24
C ARG A 85 9.28 8.13 -15.10
N THR A 86 9.93 7.87 -16.22
CA THR A 86 9.56 6.82 -17.17
C THR A 86 10.30 5.51 -16.90
N ASP A 87 11.17 5.48 -15.90
CA ASP A 87 11.90 4.27 -15.55
C ASP A 87 10.95 3.25 -14.90
N SER A 88 10.82 2.08 -15.54
CA SER A 88 9.89 1.04 -15.10
C SER A 88 10.24 0.47 -13.72
N ILE A 89 11.52 0.50 -13.33
CA ILE A 89 11.95 0.03 -12.01
C ILE A 89 11.51 1.03 -10.94
N ASN A 90 11.68 2.33 -11.18
CA ASN A 90 11.18 3.38 -10.28
C ASN A 90 9.67 3.27 -10.06
N ILE A 91 8.90 3.14 -11.15
CA ILE A 91 7.45 2.96 -11.10
C ILE A 91 7.12 1.70 -10.28
N THR A 92 7.71 0.56 -10.64
CA THR A 92 7.43 -0.72 -9.98
C THR A 92 7.75 -0.66 -8.49
N ARG A 93 8.91 -0.13 -8.09
CA ARG A 93 9.31 -0.04 -6.67
C ARG A 93 8.37 0.85 -5.86
N PHE A 94 8.08 2.05 -6.37
CA PHE A 94 7.18 2.98 -5.69
C PHE A 94 5.80 2.36 -5.51
N PHE A 95 5.21 1.87 -6.60
CA PHE A 95 3.83 1.37 -6.56
C PHE A 95 3.72 0.01 -5.86
N THR A 96 4.73 -0.87 -5.89
CA THR A 96 4.70 -2.12 -5.11
C THR A 96 4.52 -1.86 -3.62
N ILE A 97 5.35 -0.98 -3.04
CA ILE A 97 5.27 -0.66 -1.61
C ILE A 97 3.95 0.08 -1.31
N LYS A 98 3.55 1.01 -2.18
CA LYS A 98 2.31 1.76 -2.02
C LYS A 98 1.05 0.89 -2.08
N LEU A 99 1.00 -0.09 -2.99
CA LEU A 99 -0.11 -1.04 -3.11
C LEU A 99 -0.21 -1.91 -1.86
N LEU A 100 0.91 -2.49 -1.42
CA LEU A 100 0.95 -3.24 -0.17
C LEU A 100 0.48 -2.36 0.99
N HIS A 101 0.92 -1.11 1.07
CA HIS A 101 0.50 -0.20 2.12
C HIS A 101 -1.03 0.01 2.12
N HIS A 102 -1.64 0.25 0.95
CA HIS A 102 -3.10 0.35 0.83
C HIS A 102 -3.83 -0.92 1.28
N LEU A 103 -3.25 -2.10 1.00
CA LEU A 103 -3.82 -3.39 1.38
C LEU A 103 -3.75 -3.60 2.91
N PHE A 104 -2.63 -3.21 3.52
CA PHE A 104 -2.34 -3.52 4.91
C PHE A 104 -2.66 -2.38 5.87
N THR A 105 -2.94 -1.15 5.45
CA THR A 105 -3.12 -0.04 6.39
C THR A 105 -4.45 -0.07 7.14
N CYS A 106 -4.49 0.59 8.30
CA CYS A 106 -5.66 1.12 8.98
C CYS A 106 -5.45 2.61 9.28
N ASN A 107 -6.47 3.27 9.82
CA ASN A 107 -6.46 4.74 9.97
C ASN A 107 -6.04 5.23 11.37
N SER A 108 -6.01 4.35 12.37
CA SER A 108 -5.64 4.72 13.74
C SER A 108 -5.31 3.50 14.61
N ALA A 109 -4.63 3.74 15.73
CA ALA A 109 -4.44 2.77 16.82
C ALA A 109 -5.70 2.62 17.70
N SER A 110 -6.85 2.36 17.09
CA SER A 110 -8.13 2.15 17.77
C SER A 110 -8.69 0.79 17.41
N ASN A 111 -9.33 0.10 18.37
CA ASN A 111 -9.98 -1.18 18.09
C ASN A 111 -10.95 -1.03 16.91
N CYS A 112 -10.95 -2.01 16.00
CA CYS A 112 -11.75 -2.00 14.78
C CYS A 112 -11.40 -0.92 13.74
N SER A 113 -10.29 -0.18 13.90
CA SER A 113 -9.81 0.70 12.84
C SER A 113 -9.36 -0.14 11.64
N VAL A 114 -9.90 0.14 10.46
CA VAL A 114 -9.63 -0.58 9.20
C VAL A 114 -9.16 0.39 8.11
N GLY A 115 -8.44 -0.13 7.12
CA GLY A 115 -8.15 0.56 5.87
C GLY A 115 -9.28 0.42 4.85
N GLU A 116 -9.05 0.88 3.62
CA GLU A 116 -10.11 0.93 2.60
C GLU A 116 -10.30 -0.39 1.81
N ILE A 117 -9.37 -1.34 1.89
CA ILE A 117 -9.37 -2.54 1.01
C ILE A 117 -9.71 -3.83 1.78
N LEU A 118 -8.79 -4.30 2.62
CA LEU A 118 -8.84 -5.67 3.17
C LEU A 118 -9.62 -5.80 4.48
N ASP A 119 -10.15 -4.69 5.02
CA ASP A 119 -10.87 -4.66 6.30
C ASP A 119 -10.13 -5.40 7.42
N ILE A 120 -8.81 -5.17 7.55
CA ILE A 120 -7.99 -5.80 8.59
C ILE A 120 -8.05 -4.92 9.84
N PRO A 121 -8.86 -5.24 10.87
CA PRO A 121 -9.02 -4.36 12.01
C PRO A 121 -7.76 -4.30 12.88
N TYR A 122 -7.49 -3.11 13.38
CA TYR A 122 -6.58 -2.91 14.49
C TYR A 122 -7.23 -3.43 15.78
N TYR A 123 -6.48 -4.19 16.58
CA TYR A 123 -6.89 -4.57 17.93
C TYR A 123 -5.70 -4.52 18.87
N TRP A 124 -5.83 -3.70 19.92
CA TRP A 124 -4.86 -3.70 21.01
C TRP A 124 -4.73 -5.10 21.61
N HIS A 125 -3.55 -5.40 22.13
CA HIS A 125 -3.23 -6.72 22.66
C HIS A 125 -2.95 -6.67 24.16
N TRP A 126 -1.87 -5.96 24.53
CA TRP A 126 -1.34 -5.93 25.89
C TRP A 126 -1.93 -4.79 26.72
N ILE A 127 -3.25 -4.65 26.68
CA ILE A 127 -4.03 -3.72 27.52
C ILE A 127 -5.05 -4.50 28.34
N THR A 128 -5.50 -3.91 29.45
CA THR A 128 -6.53 -4.50 30.31
C THR A 128 -7.78 -3.61 30.29
N PRO A 129 -8.96 -4.12 29.87
CA PRO A 129 -9.19 -5.47 29.33
C PRO A 129 -8.60 -5.67 27.92
N ASN A 130 -8.18 -6.90 27.59
CA ASN A 130 -7.68 -7.24 26.23
C ASN A 130 -8.89 -7.32 25.27
N PRO A 131 -9.03 -6.41 24.30
CA PRO A 131 -10.21 -6.35 23.43
C PRO A 131 -10.32 -7.56 22.49
N ARG A 132 -9.23 -8.32 22.29
CA ARG A 132 -9.26 -9.57 21.50
C ARG A 132 -10.09 -10.65 22.15
N TYR A 133 -10.38 -10.54 23.45
CA TYR A 133 -11.17 -11.53 24.19
C TYR A 133 -12.63 -11.60 23.69
N GLU A 134 -13.14 -10.53 23.10
CA GLU A 134 -14.49 -10.46 22.55
C GLU A 134 -14.60 -11.02 21.13
N ILE A 135 -13.47 -11.23 20.44
CA ILE A 135 -13.44 -11.80 19.09
C ILE A 135 -13.87 -13.26 19.16
N LYS A 136 -14.65 -13.70 18.18
CA LYS A 136 -15.13 -15.07 18.02
C LYS A 136 -14.67 -15.65 16.68
N PHE A 137 -14.53 -16.98 16.63
CA PHE A 137 -14.45 -17.67 15.35
C PHE A 137 -15.82 -17.69 14.68
N VAL A 138 -15.89 -17.36 13.39
CA VAL A 138 -17.14 -17.35 12.62
C VAL A 138 -17.80 -18.74 12.62
N ARG A 139 -17.01 -19.80 12.34
CA ARG A 139 -17.54 -21.17 12.16
C ARG A 139 -18.12 -21.78 13.44
N SER A 140 -17.48 -21.54 14.60
CA SER A 140 -17.86 -22.18 15.86
C SER A 140 -18.56 -21.24 16.84
N SER A 141 -18.57 -19.93 16.57
CA SER A 141 -18.96 -18.87 17.52
C SER A 141 -18.18 -18.86 18.84
N GLN A 142 -17.12 -19.68 18.96
CA GLN A 142 -16.30 -19.75 20.16
C GLN A 142 -15.43 -18.49 20.27
N SER A 143 -15.36 -17.91 21.48
CA SER A 143 -14.49 -16.77 21.75
C SER A 143 -13.01 -17.17 21.70
N LEU A 144 -12.17 -16.29 21.19
CA LEU A 144 -10.71 -16.49 21.17
C LEU A 144 -10.13 -16.64 22.58
N SER A 145 -10.71 -15.98 23.59
CA SER A 145 -10.28 -16.09 24.99
C SER A 145 -10.56 -17.46 25.60
N SER A 146 -11.60 -18.15 25.12
CA SER A 146 -11.97 -19.50 25.54
C SER A 146 -11.30 -20.61 24.73
N THR A 147 -10.54 -20.24 23.69
CA THR A 147 -9.84 -21.19 22.83
C THR A 147 -8.39 -21.27 23.28
N LYS A 148 -7.89 -22.48 23.56
CA LYS A 148 -6.48 -22.66 23.94
C LYS A 148 -5.57 -22.24 22.78
N ALA A 149 -4.44 -21.60 23.10
CA ALA A 149 -3.41 -21.34 22.10
C ALA A 149 -2.93 -22.66 21.47
N SER A 150 -2.61 -22.65 20.17
CA SER A 150 -2.11 -23.83 19.49
C SER A 150 -0.75 -24.27 20.05
N VAL A 151 -0.33 -25.49 19.75
CA VAL A 151 0.97 -26.05 20.20
C VAL A 151 2.19 -25.22 19.77
N GLU A 152 2.07 -24.44 18.70
CA GLU A 152 3.10 -23.47 18.26
C GLU A 152 3.28 -22.27 19.20
N PHE A 153 2.31 -22.03 20.09
CA PHE A 153 2.21 -20.87 20.98
C PHE A 153 2.02 -21.30 22.44
N PRO A 154 2.90 -22.16 22.99
CA PRO A 154 2.65 -22.84 24.26
C PRO A 154 2.64 -21.90 25.48
N ASN A 155 3.24 -20.72 25.35
CA ASN A 155 3.37 -19.74 26.43
C ASN A 155 2.13 -18.84 26.58
N TYR A 156 1.18 -18.92 25.64
CA TYR A 156 -0.03 -18.12 25.65
C TYR A 156 -1.19 -18.90 26.25
N ARG A 157 -2.00 -18.22 27.07
CA ARG A 157 -3.12 -18.86 27.79
C ARG A 157 -4.27 -19.18 26.84
N SER A 158 -4.58 -18.24 25.95
CA SER A 158 -5.65 -18.36 24.96
C SER A 158 -5.18 -17.93 23.57
N PHE A 159 -5.99 -18.22 22.57
CA PHE A 159 -5.77 -17.76 21.20
C PHE A 159 -5.87 -16.24 21.08
N ALA A 160 -6.62 -15.58 21.97
CA ALA A 160 -6.70 -14.11 22.02
C ALA A 160 -5.41 -13.44 22.51
N ASP A 161 -4.57 -14.21 23.21
CA ASP A 161 -3.28 -13.74 23.76
C ASP A 161 -2.13 -13.92 22.77
N VAL A 162 -2.34 -14.61 21.63
CA VAL A 162 -1.25 -14.91 20.70
C VAL A 162 -0.84 -13.64 19.95
N ASP A 163 0.45 -13.27 20.02
CA ASP A 163 1.01 -12.31 19.07
C ASP A 163 1.05 -12.94 17.69
N ARG A 164 0.41 -12.28 16.72
CA ARG A 164 0.27 -12.80 15.36
C ARG A 164 1.60 -12.70 14.62
N THR A 165 2.24 -13.85 14.44
CA THR A 165 3.46 -13.96 13.62
C THR A 165 3.15 -13.67 12.15
N PRO A 166 4.16 -13.32 11.31
CA PRO A 166 3.97 -13.07 9.89
C PRO A 166 3.15 -14.15 9.18
N TYR A 167 3.48 -15.43 9.41
CA TYR A 167 2.76 -16.52 8.78
C TYR A 167 1.32 -16.62 9.30
N LEU A 168 1.09 -16.55 10.61
CA LEU A 168 -0.27 -16.61 11.16
C LEU A 168 -1.14 -15.47 10.62
N PHE A 169 -0.58 -14.27 10.54
CA PHE A 169 -1.26 -13.09 10.02
C PHE A 169 -1.65 -13.26 8.54
N LEU A 170 -0.70 -13.63 7.69
CA LEU A 170 -0.89 -13.75 6.24
C LEU A 170 -1.72 -14.98 5.87
N ARG A 171 -1.51 -16.12 6.52
CA ARG A 171 -2.31 -17.34 6.33
C ARG A 171 -3.79 -17.05 6.56
N ASP A 172 -4.13 -16.44 7.68
CA ASP A 172 -5.53 -16.12 7.99
C ASP A 172 -6.10 -15.05 7.06
N LEU A 173 -5.26 -14.13 6.55
CA LEU A 173 -5.67 -13.13 5.55
C LEU A 173 -6.13 -13.78 4.24
N VAL A 174 -5.48 -14.88 3.84
CA VAL A 174 -5.74 -15.59 2.58
C VAL A 174 -6.59 -16.84 2.74
N GLU A 175 -7.30 -16.99 3.87
CA GLU A 175 -8.35 -18.00 4.00
C GLU A 175 -9.54 -17.69 3.06
N GLU A 176 -10.22 -18.73 2.61
CA GLU A 176 -11.35 -18.60 1.66
C GLU A 176 -12.46 -17.72 2.22
N MET A 177 -12.77 -17.95 3.49
CA MET A 177 -13.81 -17.23 4.22
C MET A 177 -13.16 -16.47 5.38
N PRO A 178 -13.65 -15.26 5.69
CA PRO A 178 -13.30 -14.58 6.93
C PRO A 178 -13.44 -15.50 8.14
N LYS A 179 -12.44 -15.47 9.01
CA LYS A 179 -12.28 -16.42 10.11
C LYS A 179 -12.86 -15.89 11.43
N TYR A 180 -12.93 -14.58 11.57
CA TYR A 180 -13.20 -13.89 12.83
C TYR A 180 -14.42 -12.98 12.73
N PHE A 181 -15.08 -12.82 13.86
CA PHE A 181 -16.20 -11.91 14.05
C PHE A 181 -16.04 -11.13 15.36
N SER A 182 -16.37 -9.85 15.34
CA SER A 182 -16.60 -9.04 16.53
C SER A 182 -17.85 -8.18 16.34
N ALA A 183 -18.60 -7.96 17.41
CA ALA A 183 -19.77 -7.08 17.35
C ALA A 183 -19.41 -5.63 16.96
N ALA A 184 -18.17 -5.21 17.18
CA ALA A 184 -17.73 -3.84 16.92
C ALA A 184 -17.39 -3.54 15.45
N CYS A 185 -16.96 -4.54 14.66
CA CYS A 185 -16.59 -4.35 13.25
C CYS A 185 -16.91 -5.54 12.34
N ASP A 186 -17.90 -6.34 12.73
CA ASP A 186 -18.40 -7.48 11.97
C ASP A 186 -17.28 -8.50 11.69
N THR A 187 -17.21 -8.98 10.44
CA THR A 187 -16.53 -10.20 10.05
C THR A 187 -15.25 -9.88 9.27
N PHE A 188 -14.12 -10.48 9.64
CA PHE A 188 -12.80 -10.19 9.06
C PHE A 188 -11.90 -11.44 8.99
N SER A 189 -10.94 -11.43 8.06
CA SER A 189 -10.04 -12.57 7.78
C SER A 189 -8.89 -12.67 8.77
N THR A 190 -8.23 -11.54 9.05
CA THR A 190 -7.13 -11.43 9.99
C THR A 190 -7.28 -10.11 10.75
N PHE A 191 -6.48 -9.92 11.79
CA PHE A 191 -6.45 -8.70 12.60
C PHE A 191 -5.05 -8.51 13.13
N GLY A 192 -4.78 -7.37 13.76
CA GLY A 192 -3.56 -7.21 14.54
C GLY A 192 -3.32 -5.76 14.94
N TRP A 193 -2.48 -5.57 15.95
CA TRP A 193 -1.96 -4.24 16.30
C TRP A 193 -0.75 -3.87 15.42
N CYS A 194 -0.10 -2.74 15.73
CA CYS A 194 0.97 -2.15 14.93
C CYS A 194 2.06 -3.17 14.57
N SER A 195 2.68 -3.83 15.54
CA SER A 195 3.85 -4.68 15.25
C SER A 195 3.53 -5.94 14.47
N GLU A 196 2.39 -6.58 14.71
CA GLU A 196 1.96 -7.78 13.97
C GLU A 196 1.76 -7.48 12.48
N ARG A 197 1.17 -6.31 12.21
CA ARG A 197 0.94 -5.81 10.85
C ARG A 197 2.26 -5.50 10.16
N GLU A 198 3.15 -4.77 10.82
CA GLU A 198 4.46 -4.42 10.24
C GLU A 198 5.35 -5.65 10.04
N MET A 199 5.34 -6.63 10.96
CA MET A 199 6.07 -7.88 10.78
C MET A 199 5.59 -8.67 9.55
N ALA A 200 4.27 -8.78 9.36
CA ALA A 200 3.70 -9.44 8.18
C ALA A 200 4.01 -8.67 6.89
N PHE A 201 3.95 -7.34 6.96
CA PHE A 201 4.27 -6.43 5.85
C PHE A 201 5.72 -6.57 5.39
N VAL A 202 6.68 -6.48 6.32
CA VAL A 202 8.12 -6.65 6.03
C VAL A 202 8.44 -8.05 5.53
N ALA A 203 7.84 -9.09 6.12
CA ALA A 203 8.06 -10.47 5.66
C ALA A 203 7.59 -10.67 4.21
N LEU A 204 6.40 -10.14 3.85
CA LEU A 204 5.90 -10.21 2.49
C LEU A 204 6.77 -9.38 1.52
N ALA A 205 7.12 -8.15 1.90
CA ALA A 205 8.00 -7.29 1.10
C ALA A 205 9.35 -7.94 0.82
N LYS A 206 9.95 -8.62 1.81
CA LYS A 206 11.18 -9.38 1.64
C LYS A 206 11.04 -10.51 0.61
N LEU A 207 9.92 -11.24 0.64
CA LEU A 207 9.62 -12.28 -0.35
C LEU A 207 9.35 -11.73 -1.75
N LEU A 208 9.09 -10.43 -1.87
CA LEU A 208 9.00 -9.66 -3.11
C LEU A 208 10.30 -8.93 -3.46
N ASN A 209 11.43 -9.31 -2.83
CA ASN A 209 12.76 -8.74 -3.01
C ASN A 209 12.87 -7.25 -2.65
N ILE A 210 12.12 -6.80 -1.64
CA ILE A 210 12.24 -5.46 -1.05
C ILE A 210 12.74 -5.63 0.38
N ASP A 211 14.00 -5.25 0.63
CA ASP A 211 14.59 -5.31 1.95
C ASP A 211 14.07 -4.17 2.83
N GLY A 212 13.59 -4.54 4.01
CA GLY A 212 13.09 -3.63 5.02
C GLY A 212 13.20 -4.22 6.40
N LYS A 213 12.80 -3.44 7.40
CA LYS A 213 12.83 -3.81 8.82
C LYS A 213 11.67 -3.17 9.55
N VAL A 214 11.31 -3.74 10.69
CA VAL A 214 10.35 -3.15 11.62
C VAL A 214 11.12 -2.22 12.56
N VAL A 215 10.70 -0.96 12.66
CA VAL A 215 11.19 -0.03 13.68
C VAL A 215 10.15 0.08 14.78
N ALA A 216 10.60 0.07 16.04
CA ALA A 216 9.71 0.17 17.19
C ALA A 216 10.26 1.12 18.24
N GLU A 217 9.45 2.13 18.57
CA GLU A 217 9.74 3.15 19.57
C GLU A 217 8.55 3.30 20.51
N GLY A 218 8.80 3.29 21.82
CA GLY A 218 7.75 3.32 22.83
C GLY A 218 6.76 2.16 22.70
N ASN A 219 5.49 2.48 22.41
CA ASN A 219 4.40 1.52 22.21
C ASN A 219 3.95 1.39 20.76
N HIS A 220 4.72 1.95 19.81
CA HIS A 220 4.35 1.98 18.40
C HIS A 220 5.44 1.37 17.52
N SER A 221 5.06 0.96 16.32
CA SER A 221 5.97 0.40 15.33
C SER A 221 5.52 0.72 13.91
N TRP A 222 6.49 0.92 13.03
CA TRP A 222 6.33 1.14 11.59
C TRP A 222 7.35 0.28 10.84
N SER A 223 7.27 0.27 9.51
CA SER A 223 8.25 -0.37 8.64
C SER A 223 9.13 0.66 7.95
N GLU A 224 10.38 0.30 7.69
CA GLU A 224 11.30 1.06 6.84
C GLU A 224 11.89 0.18 5.76
N PHE A 225 12.03 0.72 4.54
CA PHE A 225 12.65 0.05 3.40
C PHE A 225 13.75 0.91 2.81
N CYS A 226 14.88 0.31 2.45
CA CYS A 226 15.91 1.01 1.68
C CYS A 226 15.70 0.71 0.19
N VAL A 227 15.31 1.74 -0.57
CA VAL A 227 14.85 1.60 -1.95
C VAL A 227 15.76 2.39 -2.88
N PRO A 228 16.54 1.72 -3.76
CA PRO A 228 17.27 2.40 -4.81
C PRO A 228 16.29 2.90 -5.89
N MET A 229 16.53 4.10 -6.40
CA MET A 229 15.76 4.72 -7.47
C MET A 229 16.72 5.36 -8.48
N LYS A 230 16.40 5.25 -9.77
CA LYS A 230 17.22 5.77 -10.86
C LYS A 230 17.04 7.27 -11.04
N SER A 231 18.15 8.01 -11.07
CA SER A 231 18.25 9.40 -11.49
C SER A 231 19.06 9.50 -12.79
N PRO A 232 19.06 10.64 -13.51
CA PRO A 232 19.95 10.87 -14.64
C PRO A 232 21.44 10.70 -14.28
N ASP A 233 21.81 11.08 -13.06
CA ASP A 233 23.20 11.07 -12.56
C ASP A 233 23.61 9.74 -11.90
N GLY A 234 22.70 8.76 -11.78
CA GLY A 234 23.00 7.46 -11.20
C GLY A 234 21.84 6.83 -10.43
N THR A 235 22.10 6.39 -9.20
CA THR A 235 21.12 5.80 -8.30
C THR A 235 21.09 6.59 -7.01
N LEU A 236 19.90 6.99 -6.60
CA LEU A 236 19.63 7.56 -5.28
C LEU A 236 18.99 6.50 -4.40
N HIS A 237 19.34 6.46 -3.12
CA HIS A 237 18.73 5.58 -2.14
C HIS A 237 17.75 6.35 -1.28
N PHE A 238 16.64 5.71 -0.95
CA PHE A 238 15.60 6.27 -0.10
C PHE A 238 15.30 5.36 1.07
N ILE A 239 15.06 5.93 2.25
CA ILE A 239 14.28 5.27 3.29
C ILE A 239 12.81 5.58 3.06
N VAL A 240 12.05 4.52 2.82
CA VAL A 240 10.60 4.56 2.71
C VAL A 240 10.02 4.16 4.05
N LYS A 241 9.47 5.13 4.77
CA LYS A 241 8.76 4.89 6.02
C LYS A 241 7.30 4.55 5.71
N VAL A 242 6.84 3.40 6.17
CA VAL A 242 5.46 2.94 6.04
C VAL A 242 4.89 2.71 7.42
N ASP A 243 3.90 3.51 7.80
CA ASP A 243 3.14 3.32 9.02
C ASP A 243 1.75 2.81 8.66
N ASN A 244 1.57 1.49 8.72
CA ASN A 244 0.29 0.90 8.39
C ASN A 244 -0.76 1.17 9.47
N THR A 245 -0.40 1.65 10.66
CA THR A 245 -1.38 1.97 11.72
C THR A 245 -2.02 3.33 11.54
N PHE A 246 -1.25 4.31 11.08
CA PHE A 246 -1.67 5.70 10.91
C PHE A 246 -1.78 6.14 9.44
N ASN A 247 -1.72 5.18 8.50
CA ASN A 247 -1.82 5.45 7.06
C ASN A 247 -0.80 6.52 6.59
N MET A 248 0.46 6.38 7.04
CA MET A 248 1.55 7.27 6.65
C MET A 248 2.51 6.56 5.70
N PHE A 249 2.97 7.30 4.70
CA PHE A 249 3.86 6.80 3.65
C PHE A 249 4.79 7.91 3.19
N ASP A 250 6.03 7.89 3.68
CA ASP A 250 7.00 8.97 3.50
C ASP A 250 8.30 8.45 2.88
N TRP A 251 8.94 9.30 2.09
CA TRP A 251 10.22 9.02 1.42
C TRP A 251 11.25 10.07 1.82
N ALA A 252 12.38 9.62 2.32
CA ALA A 252 13.54 10.44 2.63
C ALA A 252 14.77 9.91 1.90
N ILE A 253 15.59 10.81 1.33
CA ILE A 253 16.90 10.42 0.78
C ILE A 253 17.77 9.90 1.94
N ILE A 254 18.59 8.90 1.66
CA ILE A 254 19.63 8.40 2.55
C ILE A 254 20.95 8.29 1.78
N GLU A 255 22.04 8.72 2.41
CA GLU A 255 23.37 8.69 1.82
C GLU A 255 24.10 7.37 2.16
N GLU A 256 25.04 6.95 1.31
CA GLU A 256 25.75 5.66 1.46
C GLU A 256 26.31 5.35 2.87
N PRO A 257 26.97 6.30 3.58
CA PRO A 257 27.45 6.03 4.93
C PRO A 257 26.32 5.67 5.91
N GLU A 258 25.14 6.28 5.72
CA GLU A 258 23.97 6.08 6.57
C GLU A 258 23.22 4.79 6.22
N ILE A 259 23.35 4.28 4.98
CA ILE A 259 22.74 3.02 4.56
C ILE A 259 23.29 1.85 5.39
N GLU A 260 24.60 1.82 5.65
CA GLU A 260 25.20 0.75 6.42
C GLU A 260 24.78 0.80 7.89
N ASP A 261 24.71 2.00 8.47
CA ASP A 261 24.16 2.20 9.80
C ASP A 261 22.69 1.77 9.87
N TRP A 262 21.90 2.12 8.85
CA TRP A 262 20.52 1.70 8.73
C TRP A 262 20.39 0.18 8.63
N LYS A 263 21.22 -0.50 7.83
CA LYS A 263 21.19 -1.97 7.70
C LYS A 263 21.46 -2.69 9.01
N ASN A 264 22.37 -2.13 9.82
CA ASN A 264 22.79 -2.75 11.08
C ASN A 264 21.91 -2.34 12.27
N HIS A 265 21.12 -1.28 12.16
CA HIS A 265 20.28 -0.78 13.24
C HIS A 265 18.84 -1.32 13.18
N PHE A 266 18.53 -2.34 14.00
CA PHE A 266 17.18 -2.91 14.17
C PHE A 266 16.44 -2.37 15.40
N GLY A 267 16.89 -1.23 15.95
CA GLY A 267 16.43 -0.69 17.22
C GLY A 267 17.16 -1.29 18.43
N ASN A 268 17.19 -0.53 19.53
CA ASN A 268 17.90 -0.93 20.75
C ASN A 268 17.03 -1.76 21.72
N SER A 269 15.72 -1.87 21.48
CA SER A 269 14.79 -2.57 22.37
C SER A 269 14.69 -4.06 22.05
N GLU A 270 14.49 -4.90 23.08
CA GLU A 270 14.25 -6.33 22.90
C GLU A 270 12.99 -6.61 22.06
N ARG A 271 11.99 -5.72 22.11
CA ARG A 271 10.79 -5.80 21.26
C ARG A 271 11.13 -5.62 19.78
N ALA A 272 11.91 -4.58 19.45
CA ALA A 272 12.31 -4.32 18.07
C ALA A 272 13.14 -5.47 17.49
N LYS A 273 14.07 -6.02 18.28
CA LYS A 273 14.83 -7.23 17.91
C LYS A 273 13.92 -8.42 17.66
N TRP A 274 12.96 -8.68 18.54
CA TRP A 274 12.01 -9.79 18.38
C TRP A 274 11.14 -9.63 17.13
N TYR A 275 10.64 -8.42 16.85
CA TYR A 275 9.85 -8.16 15.64
C TYR A 275 10.64 -8.46 14.37
N ASN A 276 11.88 -7.99 14.28
CA ASN A 276 12.74 -8.25 13.13
C ASN A 276 13.15 -9.72 13.04
N GLN A 277 13.43 -10.39 14.17
CA GLN A 277 13.67 -11.84 14.18
C GLN A 277 12.49 -12.62 13.60
N LYS A 278 11.24 -12.19 13.86
CA LYS A 278 10.04 -12.81 13.30
C LYS A 278 9.85 -12.47 11.83
N ALA A 279 9.93 -11.19 11.46
CA ALA A 279 9.78 -10.72 10.08
C ALA A 279 10.81 -11.34 9.12
N HIS A 280 12.01 -11.64 9.61
CA HIS A 280 13.11 -12.25 8.83
C HIS A 280 13.35 -13.73 9.14
N SER A 281 12.46 -14.37 9.91
CA SER A 281 12.64 -15.79 10.25
C SER A 281 12.54 -16.67 9.01
N ASN A 282 13.57 -17.44 8.70
CA ASN A 282 13.54 -18.43 7.61
C ASN A 282 12.35 -19.40 7.75
N ASN A 283 11.98 -19.77 8.98
CA ASN A 283 10.81 -20.63 9.20
C ASN A 283 9.52 -19.93 8.76
N GLU A 284 9.27 -18.70 9.22
CA GLU A 284 8.08 -17.93 8.82
C GLU A 284 8.07 -17.68 7.30
N LEU A 285 9.20 -17.27 6.72
CA LEU A 285 9.32 -17.01 5.28
C LEU A 285 9.07 -18.27 4.44
N ASN A 286 9.56 -19.44 4.87
CA ASN A 286 9.31 -20.71 4.20
C ASN A 286 7.84 -21.12 4.29
N ARG A 287 7.20 -20.94 5.45
CA ARG A 287 5.77 -21.21 5.63
C ARG A 287 4.92 -20.30 4.76
N ILE A 288 5.25 -19.00 4.68
CA ILE A 288 4.57 -18.05 3.78
C ILE A 288 4.76 -18.45 2.32
N SER A 289 6.00 -18.76 1.92
CA SER A 289 6.35 -19.07 0.53
C SER A 289 5.76 -20.37 0.01
N SER A 290 5.44 -21.31 0.91
CA SER A 290 4.85 -22.61 0.56
C SER A 290 3.32 -22.65 0.70
N HIS A 291 2.71 -21.63 1.33
CA HIS A 291 1.27 -21.61 1.54
C HIS A 291 0.53 -21.19 0.28
N LEU A 292 -0.39 -22.03 -0.17
CA LEU A 292 -1.23 -21.78 -1.35
C LEU A 292 -2.43 -20.91 -0.98
N VAL A 293 -2.66 -19.88 -1.80
CA VAL A 293 -3.87 -19.07 -1.83
C VAL A 293 -4.83 -19.75 -2.80
N SER A 294 -5.99 -20.19 -2.30
CA SER A 294 -7.00 -20.77 -3.18
C SER A 294 -7.60 -19.70 -4.09
N SER A 295 -8.15 -20.11 -5.23
CA SER A 295 -8.81 -19.18 -6.16
C SER A 295 -10.00 -18.43 -5.52
N VAL A 296 -10.67 -19.03 -4.53
CA VAL A 296 -11.75 -18.39 -3.77
C VAL A 296 -11.20 -17.25 -2.92
N ALA A 297 -10.12 -17.49 -2.18
CA ALA A 297 -9.47 -16.45 -1.37
C ALA A 297 -8.90 -15.32 -2.25
N ALA A 298 -8.26 -15.69 -3.36
CA ALA A 298 -7.73 -14.74 -4.33
C ALA A 298 -8.83 -13.85 -4.91
N GLN A 299 -9.95 -14.44 -5.36
CA GLN A 299 -11.09 -13.69 -5.89
C GLN A 299 -11.72 -12.76 -4.85
N ARG A 300 -11.76 -13.16 -3.57
CA ARG A 300 -12.25 -12.31 -2.48
C ARG A 300 -11.39 -11.06 -2.32
N ILE A 301 -10.06 -11.21 -2.35
CA ILE A 301 -9.12 -10.09 -2.25
C ILE A 301 -9.19 -9.22 -3.50
N GLU A 302 -9.20 -9.83 -4.68
CA GLU A 302 -9.35 -9.15 -5.97
C GLU A 302 -10.59 -8.25 -6.01
N ASN A 303 -11.74 -8.77 -5.63
CA ASN A 303 -12.99 -7.99 -5.62
C ASN A 303 -12.92 -6.76 -4.71
N LYS A 304 -12.14 -6.83 -3.62
CA LYS A 304 -11.93 -5.70 -2.72
C LYS A 304 -11.00 -4.65 -3.36
N VAL A 305 -9.94 -5.09 -4.05
CA VAL A 305 -9.00 -4.22 -4.79
C VAL A 305 -9.72 -3.53 -5.95
N VAL A 306 -10.21 -4.30 -6.92
CA VAL A 306 -11.54 -4.19 -7.51
C VAL A 306 -12.32 -2.89 -7.24
N LYS A 307 -13.16 -3.05 -6.22
CA LYS A 307 -14.07 -2.04 -5.69
C LYS A 307 -13.35 -0.76 -5.25
N PHE A 308 -12.19 -0.87 -4.62
CA PHE A 308 -11.39 0.29 -4.20
C PHE A 308 -10.92 1.09 -5.41
N LEU A 309 -10.31 0.44 -6.39
CA LEU A 309 -9.80 1.06 -7.61
C LEU A 309 -10.92 1.79 -8.35
N ASN A 310 -12.05 1.12 -8.60
CA ASN A 310 -13.21 1.73 -9.26
C ASN A 310 -13.75 2.95 -8.51
N LYS A 311 -13.78 2.90 -7.17
CA LYS A 311 -14.18 4.05 -6.34
C LYS A 311 -13.23 5.23 -6.54
N LYS A 312 -11.91 4.99 -6.60
CA LYS A 312 -10.91 6.06 -6.75
C LYS A 312 -10.87 6.60 -8.18
N LEU A 313 -10.95 5.75 -9.18
CA LEU A 313 -10.92 6.13 -10.60
C LEU A 313 -12.13 7.00 -10.99
N GLN A 314 -13.30 6.79 -10.37
CA GLN A 314 -14.48 7.62 -10.57
C GLN A 314 -14.40 9.02 -9.94
N GLN A 315 -13.37 9.30 -9.13
CA GLN A 315 -13.13 10.63 -8.56
C GLN A 315 -12.34 11.53 -9.52
N TYR A 316 -11.89 10.99 -10.66
CA TYR A 316 -11.19 11.67 -11.74
C TYR A 316 -12.09 11.78 -12.98
#